data_AF-A0A7C1T2I0-F1
#
_entry.id   AF-A0A7C1T2I0-F1
#
_cell.length_a   1.000
_cell.length_b   1.000
_cell.length_c   1.000
_cell.angle_alpha   90.00
_cell.angle_beta   90.00
_cell.angle_gamma   90.00
#
_symmetry.space_group_name_H-M   'P 1'
#
loop_
_entity.id
_entity.type
_entity.pdbx_description
1 polymer ?
#
loop_
_entity_poly.entity_id
_entity_poly.type
_entity_poly.pdbx_seq_one_letter_code
_entity_poly.pdbx_strand_id
1 'polypeptide(L)'
;GREIQPGRRLGTELADRARYWAEVGGLFHSDELPGYGITEKEVEEVKRALGCGDLDAFILVFESREKAEEALRAAWERALEALQGVPEETRAANPDGTTRYMRPRPGSARMYPETDVRPIRITKDWIEKLKKELPEPPEKTLERLVEKYSLPRDIAWKLFDTQQLYLFEELVEKTGAPPLLIASTLTNTLVSLRREGVPVENISEQQLASVLAYIAQGAMAKEAIPDVLKLLATNPGIAVEDALKSLGGSITEEELRKIVREVLAENSQYVREKGERAFGKIMGLVMEKVRGKADGRLVSEVVRDELRKFTS
;
A
#
# COMPACT_ATOMS: atom_id res chain seq x y z
N GLY A 1 22.51 -29.42 18.03
CA GLY A 1 22.60 -28.10 18.67
C GLY A 1 23.19 -27.01 17.80
N ARG A 2 24.13 -27.31 16.88
CA ARG A 2 24.75 -26.28 16.03
C ARG A 2 23.73 -25.53 15.16
N GLU A 3 23.86 -24.20 15.15
CA GLU A 3 23.10 -23.29 14.31
C GLU A 3 23.57 -23.35 12.85
N ILE A 4 22.62 -23.43 11.92
CA ILE A 4 22.86 -23.57 10.47
C ILE A 4 22.25 -22.41 9.66
N GLN A 5 21.26 -21.72 10.22
CA GLN A 5 20.68 -20.46 9.74
C GLN A 5 20.35 -19.60 10.96
N PRO A 6 20.22 -18.26 10.85
CA PRO A 6 19.82 -17.42 11.97
C PRO A 6 18.58 -17.97 12.70
N GLY A 7 18.73 -18.34 13.97
CA GLY A 7 17.66 -18.90 14.79
C GLY A 7 17.25 -20.35 14.49
N ARG A 8 17.92 -21.04 13.55
CA ARG A 8 17.61 -22.43 13.17
C ARG A 8 18.83 -23.34 13.27
N ARG A 9 18.64 -24.50 13.88
CA ARG A 9 19.69 -25.49 14.16
C ARG A 9 19.49 -26.73 13.31
N LEU A 10 20.50 -27.61 13.24
CA LEU A 10 20.30 -28.94 12.65
C LEU A 10 19.14 -29.69 13.32
N GLY A 11 18.99 -29.55 14.64
CA GLY A 11 17.84 -30.09 15.37
C GLY A 11 16.49 -29.57 14.89
N THR A 12 16.43 -28.33 14.40
CA THR A 12 15.23 -27.76 13.78
C THR A 12 14.89 -28.45 12.46
N GLU A 13 15.88 -28.86 11.67
CA GLU A 13 15.66 -29.65 10.43
C GLU A 13 15.16 -31.06 10.72
N LEU A 14 15.72 -31.71 11.75
CA LEU A 14 15.25 -33.01 12.22
C LEU A 14 13.80 -32.91 12.69
N ALA A 15 13.49 -31.87 13.46
CA ALA A 15 12.14 -31.61 13.96
C ALA A 15 11.17 -31.38 12.80
N ASP A 16 11.51 -30.55 11.81
CA ASP A 16 10.61 -30.28 10.67
C ASP A 16 10.29 -31.56 9.86
N ARG A 17 11.28 -32.45 9.66
CA ARG A 17 11.06 -33.75 9.02
C ARG A 17 10.13 -34.63 9.84
N ALA A 18 10.35 -34.70 11.15
CA ALA A 18 9.48 -35.44 12.06
C ALA A 18 8.05 -34.88 12.06
N ARG A 19 7.87 -33.55 12.10
CA ARG A 19 6.53 -32.93 12.04
C ARG A 19 5.80 -33.25 10.75
N TYR A 20 6.51 -33.26 9.61
CA TYR A 20 5.90 -33.52 8.31
C TYR A 20 5.43 -34.97 8.16
N TRP A 21 6.27 -35.94 8.54
CA TRP A 21 5.96 -37.35 8.32
C TRP A 21 5.08 -37.96 9.41
N ALA A 22 5.30 -37.58 10.67
CA ALA A 22 4.64 -38.21 11.82
C ALA A 22 3.60 -37.31 12.52
N GLU A 23 3.39 -36.09 12.02
CA GLU A 23 2.45 -35.11 12.58
C GLU A 23 2.63 -34.88 14.09
N VAL A 24 3.89 -34.82 14.54
CA VAL A 24 4.25 -34.55 15.94
C VAL A 24 4.47 -33.06 16.19
N GLY A 25 4.31 -32.60 17.44
CA GLY A 25 4.59 -31.20 17.81
C GLY A 25 6.08 -30.83 17.67
N GLY A 26 6.97 -31.80 17.83
CA GLY A 26 8.41 -31.62 17.71
C GLY A 26 9.18 -32.81 18.28
N LEU A 27 10.46 -32.58 18.53
CA LEU A 27 11.36 -33.52 19.20
C LEU A 27 12.22 -32.75 20.19
N PHE A 28 12.85 -33.48 21.10
CA PHE A 28 13.91 -32.98 21.96
C PHE A 28 15.22 -33.67 21.60
N HIS A 29 16.35 -32.96 21.60
CA HIS A 29 17.66 -33.57 21.38
C HIS A 29 18.65 -33.25 22.49
N SER A 30 19.64 -34.12 22.73
CA SER A 30 20.62 -33.95 23.81
C SER A 30 21.28 -32.56 23.86
N ASP A 31 21.56 -31.94 22.71
CA ASP A 31 22.26 -30.63 22.69
C ASP A 31 21.39 -29.43 23.13
N GLU A 32 20.09 -29.60 23.35
CA GLU A 32 19.22 -28.55 23.94
C GLU A 32 18.74 -28.93 25.35
N LEU A 33 19.26 -30.04 25.88
CA LEU A 33 19.00 -30.55 27.21
C LEU A 33 20.27 -30.41 28.08
N PRO A 34 20.16 -30.14 29.39
CA PRO A 34 18.93 -29.98 30.17
C PRO A 34 18.17 -28.69 29.80
N GLY A 35 16.85 -28.77 29.82
CA GLY A 35 15.95 -27.72 29.31
C GLY A 35 14.51 -28.21 29.29
N TYR A 36 13.55 -27.29 29.09
CA TYR A 36 12.11 -27.62 28.95
C TYR A 36 11.51 -28.42 30.12
N GLY A 37 12.09 -28.31 31.32
CA GLY A 37 11.66 -29.04 32.51
C GLY A 37 12.33 -30.40 32.72
N ILE A 38 13.20 -30.84 31.81
CA ILE A 38 14.02 -32.05 31.94
C ILE A 38 15.31 -31.72 32.68
N THR A 39 15.55 -32.43 33.77
CA THR A 39 16.71 -32.25 34.65
C THR A 39 17.97 -32.93 34.10
N GLU A 40 19.13 -32.47 34.55
CA GLU A 40 20.43 -33.08 34.18
C GLU A 40 20.50 -34.56 34.61
N LYS A 41 19.89 -34.91 35.74
CA LYS A 41 19.82 -36.29 36.21
C LYS A 41 19.03 -37.18 35.23
N GLU A 42 17.89 -36.71 34.73
CA GLU A 42 17.09 -37.45 33.74
C GLU A 42 17.83 -37.59 32.41
N VAL A 43 18.57 -36.56 31.98
CA VAL A 43 19.42 -36.63 30.78
C VAL A 43 20.49 -37.72 30.93
N GLU A 44 21.17 -37.79 32.08
CA GLU A 44 22.20 -38.81 32.35
C GLU A 44 21.60 -40.22 32.46
N GLU A 45 20.38 -40.37 33.01
CA GLU A 45 19.66 -41.64 33.03
C GLU A 45 19.33 -42.13 31.61
N VAL A 46 18.90 -41.22 30.72
CA VAL A 46 18.63 -41.55 29.30
C VAL A 46 19.91 -41.94 28.57
N LYS A 47 21.00 -41.18 28.71
CA LYS A 47 22.30 -41.53 28.10
C LYS A 47 22.75 -42.92 28.51
N ARG A 48 22.63 -43.24 29.80
CA ARG A 48 22.98 -44.56 30.34
C ARG A 48 22.07 -45.66 29.77
N ALA A 49 20.77 -45.42 29.67
CA ALA A 49 19.82 -46.38 29.14
C ALA A 49 20.05 -46.68 27.64
N LEU A 50 20.48 -45.68 26.88
CA LEU A 50 20.80 -45.80 25.45
C LEU A 50 22.25 -46.24 25.17
N GLY A 51 23.11 -46.24 26.19
CA GLY A 51 24.53 -46.55 26.05
C GLY A 51 25.32 -45.51 25.26
N CYS A 52 24.91 -44.24 25.30
CA CYS A 52 25.58 -43.14 24.60
C CYS A 52 26.98 -42.88 25.19
N GLY A 53 28.00 -42.80 24.33
CA GLY A 53 29.32 -42.27 24.69
C GLY A 53 29.38 -40.74 24.65
N ASP A 54 30.57 -40.19 24.89
CA ASP A 54 30.78 -38.72 25.00
C ASP A 54 30.52 -37.94 23.70
N LEU A 55 30.62 -38.62 22.55
CA LEU A 55 30.39 -38.03 21.23
C LEU A 55 29.00 -38.35 20.66
N ASP A 56 28.21 -39.15 21.38
CA ASP A 56 26.89 -39.57 20.94
C ASP A 56 25.83 -38.58 21.42
N ALA A 57 24.84 -38.38 20.56
CA ALA A 57 23.65 -37.60 20.84
C ALA A 57 22.42 -38.51 20.83
N PHE A 58 21.36 -38.09 21.52
CA PHE A 58 20.07 -38.78 21.48
C PHE A 58 18.93 -37.82 21.16
N ILE A 59 17.82 -38.38 20.68
CA ILE A 59 16.57 -37.68 20.36
C ILE A 59 15.45 -38.35 21.14
N LEU A 60 14.57 -37.54 21.73
CA LEU A 60 13.34 -37.96 22.41
C LEU A 60 12.13 -37.40 21.69
N VAL A 61 11.06 -38.19 21.63
CA VAL A 61 9.75 -37.78 21.12
C VAL A 61 8.70 -38.23 22.12
N PHE A 62 7.86 -37.30 22.57
CA PHE A 62 6.79 -37.55 23.56
C PHE A 62 5.43 -37.53 22.86
N GLU A 63 5.05 -38.67 22.30
CA GLU A 63 3.80 -38.85 21.55
C GLU A 63 3.27 -40.29 21.74
N SER A 64 2.14 -40.61 21.10
CA SER A 64 1.72 -42.02 20.98
C SER A 64 2.85 -42.87 20.39
N ARG A 65 2.95 -44.14 20.80
CA ARG A 65 4.04 -45.03 20.37
C ARG A 65 4.23 -45.06 18.85
N GLU A 66 3.12 -45.16 18.11
CA GLU A 66 3.12 -45.19 16.65
C GLU A 66 3.72 -43.90 16.04
N LYS A 67 3.24 -42.72 16.47
CA LYS A 67 3.77 -41.43 16.01
C LYS A 67 5.21 -41.20 16.43
N ALA A 68 5.58 -41.63 17.64
CA ALA A 68 6.94 -41.51 18.15
C ALA A 68 7.93 -42.36 17.33
N GLU A 69 7.56 -43.61 17.01
CA GLU A 69 8.38 -44.49 16.16
C GLU A 69 8.55 -43.91 14.75
N GLU A 70 7.49 -43.35 14.15
CA GLU A 70 7.56 -42.71 12.83
C GLU A 70 8.40 -41.42 12.84
N ALA A 71 8.22 -40.57 13.86
CA ALA A 71 8.98 -39.34 14.05
C ALA A 71 10.47 -39.62 14.21
N LEU A 72 10.82 -40.61 15.03
CA LEU A 72 12.21 -41.04 15.24
C LEU A 72 12.81 -41.60 13.95
N ARG A 73 12.05 -42.37 13.16
CA ARG A 73 12.51 -42.84 11.84
C ARG A 73 12.79 -41.66 10.90
N ALA A 74 11.88 -40.70 10.79
CA ALA A 74 12.06 -39.52 9.94
C ALA A 74 13.24 -38.64 10.38
N ALA A 75 13.43 -38.45 11.68
CA ALA A 75 14.57 -37.73 12.23
C ALA A 75 15.89 -38.49 11.98
N TRP A 76 15.89 -39.81 12.14
CA TRP A 76 17.06 -40.66 11.86
C TRP A 76 17.46 -40.61 10.38
N GLU A 77 16.50 -40.73 9.45
CA GLU A 77 16.76 -40.57 8.01
C GLU A 77 17.36 -39.20 7.70
N ARG A 78 16.82 -38.13 8.28
CA ARG A 78 17.35 -36.76 8.09
C ARG A 78 18.75 -36.59 8.68
N ALA A 79 19.05 -37.25 9.79
CA ALA A 79 20.39 -37.25 10.37
C ALA A 79 21.39 -37.99 9.47
N LEU A 80 21.00 -39.11 8.86
CA LEU A 80 21.81 -39.82 7.87
C LEU A 80 22.07 -38.97 6.62
N GLU A 81 21.04 -38.27 6.11
CA GLU A 81 21.20 -37.32 5.00
C GLU A 81 22.19 -36.20 5.35
N ALA A 82 22.15 -35.68 6.58
CA ALA A 82 23.03 -34.62 7.05
C ALA A 82 24.51 -35.04 7.13
N LEU A 83 24.79 -36.34 7.33
CA LEU A 83 26.16 -36.89 7.27
C LEU A 83 26.71 -36.89 5.83
N GLN A 84 25.84 -36.97 4.83
CA GLN A 84 26.24 -36.93 3.42
C GLN A 84 26.38 -35.49 2.90
N GLY A 85 25.52 -34.58 3.36
CA GLY A 85 25.57 -33.17 3.00
C GLY A 85 24.21 -32.47 3.06
N VAL A 86 23.98 -31.55 2.12
CA VAL A 86 22.70 -30.84 1.98
C VAL A 86 21.78 -31.65 1.06
N PRO A 87 20.68 -32.23 1.56
CA PRO A 87 19.79 -33.03 0.72
C PRO A 87 18.95 -32.17 -0.22
N GLU A 88 18.48 -32.79 -1.30
CA GLU A 88 17.53 -32.17 -2.21
C GLU A 88 16.10 -32.22 -1.66
N GLU A 89 15.51 -31.06 -1.39
CA GLU A 89 14.19 -30.95 -0.77
C GLU A 89 13.45 -29.68 -1.22
N THR A 90 12.13 -29.69 -1.05
CA THR A 90 11.32 -28.47 -1.23
C THR A 90 11.17 -27.80 0.12
N ARG A 91 11.53 -26.52 0.20
CA ARG A 91 11.48 -25.71 1.42
C ARG A 91 10.52 -24.54 1.26
N ALA A 92 9.85 -24.17 2.35
CA ALA A 92 8.99 -22.99 2.41
C ALA A 92 9.78 -21.78 2.97
N ALA A 93 9.50 -20.58 2.46
CA ALA A 93 10.07 -19.35 3.00
C ALA A 93 9.42 -19.00 4.35
N ASN A 94 10.24 -18.53 5.28
CA ASN A 94 9.82 -17.94 6.54
C ASN A 94 9.84 -16.39 6.42
N PRO A 95 9.05 -15.67 7.23
CA PRO A 95 9.03 -14.20 7.21
C PRO A 95 10.38 -13.54 7.54
N ASP A 96 11.24 -14.24 8.28
CA ASP A 96 12.59 -13.80 8.66
C ASP A 96 13.65 -14.02 7.57
N GLY A 97 13.24 -14.52 6.39
CA GLY A 97 14.12 -14.82 5.26
C GLY A 97 14.81 -16.18 5.36
N THR A 98 14.63 -16.93 6.45
CA THR A 98 15.06 -18.32 6.52
C THR A 98 14.09 -19.22 5.75
N THR A 99 14.40 -20.51 5.67
CA THR A 99 13.53 -21.49 5.02
C THR A 99 13.31 -22.67 5.94
N ARG A 100 12.18 -23.36 5.84
CA ARG A 100 11.88 -24.59 6.59
C ARG A 100 11.55 -25.74 5.65
N TYR A 101 11.84 -26.98 6.05
CA TYR A 101 11.47 -28.13 5.24
C TYR A 101 9.94 -28.18 5.04
N MET A 102 9.51 -28.49 3.82
CA MET A 102 8.09 -28.59 3.48
C MET A 102 7.73 -29.98 2.97
N ARG A 103 8.47 -30.50 1.99
CA ARG A 103 8.21 -31.83 1.40
C ARG A 103 9.43 -32.32 0.62
N PRO A 104 9.50 -33.62 0.27
CA PRO A 104 10.54 -34.11 -0.64
C PRO A 104 10.43 -33.41 -1.99
N ARG A 105 11.57 -33.28 -2.69
CA ARG A 105 11.57 -32.75 -4.05
C ARG A 105 10.65 -33.63 -4.93
N PRO A 106 9.67 -33.06 -5.65
CA PRO A 106 8.85 -33.83 -6.58
C PRO A 106 9.73 -34.53 -7.63
N GLY A 107 9.35 -35.75 -8.00
CA GLY A 107 10.00 -36.47 -9.09
C GLY A 107 9.82 -35.75 -10.44
N SER A 108 10.57 -36.20 -11.46
CA SER A 108 10.46 -35.66 -12.80
C SER A 108 9.04 -35.82 -13.35
N ALA A 109 8.46 -34.72 -13.85
CA ALA A 109 7.18 -34.78 -14.56
C ALA A 109 7.31 -35.64 -15.83
N ARG A 110 6.37 -36.58 -16.02
CA ARG A 110 6.25 -37.33 -17.27
C ARG A 110 5.34 -36.54 -18.19
N MET A 111 5.90 -35.98 -19.25
CA MET A 111 5.17 -35.18 -20.23
C MET A 111 4.89 -36.01 -21.49
N TYR A 112 3.70 -35.85 -22.04
CA TYR A 112 3.31 -36.32 -23.38
C TYR A 112 2.59 -35.19 -24.10
N PRO A 113 2.61 -35.14 -25.44
CA PRO A 113 1.89 -34.11 -26.19
C PRO A 113 0.39 -34.17 -25.90
N GLU A 114 -0.22 -33.03 -25.57
CA GLU A 114 -1.67 -32.88 -25.47
C GLU A 114 -2.29 -33.04 -26.86
N THR A 115 -3.09 -34.09 -27.06
CA THR A 115 -3.64 -34.44 -28.38
C THR A 115 -4.97 -33.77 -28.67
N ASP A 116 -5.67 -33.30 -27.64
CA ASP A 116 -6.96 -32.62 -27.80
C ASP A 116 -6.78 -31.19 -28.34
N VAL A 117 -5.60 -30.60 -28.12
CA VAL A 117 -5.26 -29.26 -28.57
C VAL A 117 -4.44 -29.34 -29.85
N ARG A 118 -4.98 -28.77 -30.94
CA ARG A 118 -4.25 -28.66 -32.19
C ARG A 118 -3.02 -27.74 -32.03
N PRO A 119 -1.88 -28.05 -32.65
CA PRO A 119 -0.72 -27.16 -32.64
C PRO A 119 -1.05 -25.77 -33.20
N ILE A 120 -0.70 -24.73 -32.44
CA ILE A 120 -0.88 -23.33 -32.85
C ILE A 120 0.39 -22.85 -33.53
N ARG A 121 0.32 -22.53 -34.83
CA ARG A 121 1.46 -21.99 -35.58
C ARG A 121 1.59 -20.48 -35.32
N ILE A 122 2.66 -20.08 -34.63
CA ILE A 122 2.98 -18.67 -34.40
C ILE A 122 3.73 -18.13 -35.62
N THR A 123 3.10 -17.25 -36.40
CA THR A 123 3.71 -16.64 -37.60
C THR A 123 4.52 -15.39 -37.24
N LYS A 124 5.48 -15.02 -38.10
CA LYS A 124 6.26 -13.78 -37.93
C LYS A 124 5.36 -12.54 -37.95
N ASP A 125 4.40 -12.49 -38.87
CA ASP A 125 3.45 -11.37 -38.96
C ASP A 125 2.63 -11.21 -37.67
N TRP A 126 2.25 -12.31 -37.04
CA TRP A 126 1.53 -12.27 -35.77
C TRP A 126 2.42 -11.74 -34.63
N ILE A 127 3.68 -12.17 -34.56
CA ILE A 127 4.66 -11.64 -33.60
C ILE A 127 4.88 -10.14 -33.82
N GLU A 128 5.07 -9.70 -35.07
CA GLU A 128 5.30 -8.29 -35.39
C GLU A 128 4.07 -7.42 -35.12
N LYS A 129 2.86 -7.95 -35.29
CA LYS A 129 1.62 -7.29 -34.84
C LYS A 129 1.61 -7.13 -33.33
N LEU A 130 1.84 -8.20 -32.57
CA LEU A 130 1.81 -8.16 -31.10
C LEU A 130 2.89 -7.24 -30.52
N LYS A 131 4.09 -7.23 -31.09
CA LYS A 131 5.17 -6.31 -30.67
C LYS A 131 4.76 -4.84 -30.78
N LYS A 132 3.94 -4.49 -31.78
CA LYS A 132 3.43 -3.11 -31.96
C LYS A 132 2.27 -2.78 -31.02
N GLU A 133 1.56 -3.79 -30.53
CA GLU A 133 0.45 -3.66 -29.57
C GLU A 133 0.90 -3.76 -28.11
N LEU A 134 2.19 -4.04 -27.85
CA LEU A 134 2.72 -4.09 -26.50
C LEU A 134 2.56 -2.71 -25.80
N PRO A 135 2.02 -2.70 -24.58
CA PRO A 135 1.93 -1.46 -23.81
C PRO A 135 3.33 -0.95 -23.45
N GLU A 136 3.40 0.33 -23.11
CA GLU A 136 4.63 0.95 -22.62
C GLU A 136 5.08 0.26 -21.32
N PRO A 137 6.39 -0.03 -21.16
CA PRO A 137 6.93 -0.48 -19.88
C PRO A 137 6.64 0.51 -18.75
N PRO A 138 6.54 0.05 -17.49
CA PRO A 138 6.26 0.92 -16.34
C PRO A 138 7.22 2.11 -16.25
N GLU A 139 8.52 1.88 -16.45
CA GLU A 139 9.56 2.91 -16.34
C GLU A 139 9.35 4.03 -17.37
N LYS A 140 9.08 3.66 -18.62
CA LYS A 140 8.81 4.62 -19.71
C LYS A 140 7.49 5.36 -19.48
N THR A 141 6.48 4.66 -18.97
CA THR A 141 5.19 5.26 -18.62
C THR A 141 5.37 6.35 -17.57
N LEU A 142 6.16 6.08 -16.52
CA LEU A 142 6.44 7.04 -15.45
C LEU A 142 7.25 8.25 -15.95
N GLU A 143 8.29 8.03 -16.75
CA GLU A 143 9.07 9.10 -17.38
C GLU A 143 8.16 10.00 -18.22
N ARG A 144 7.32 9.40 -19.07
CA ARG A 144 6.36 10.11 -19.90
C ARG A 144 5.37 10.93 -19.07
N LEU A 145 4.86 10.40 -17.95
CA LEU A 145 3.96 11.14 -17.07
C LEU A 145 4.60 12.36 -16.44
N VAL A 146 5.86 12.22 -15.99
CA VAL A 146 6.63 13.32 -15.41
C VAL A 146 6.91 14.40 -16.45
N GLU A 147 7.35 14.01 -17.65
CA GLU A 147 7.72 14.95 -18.72
C GLU A 147 6.49 15.62 -19.37
N LYS A 148 5.50 14.83 -19.78
CA LYS A 148 4.32 15.33 -20.52
C LYS A 148 3.42 16.20 -19.66
N TYR A 149 3.23 15.84 -18.39
CA TYR A 149 2.26 16.49 -17.51
C TYR A 149 2.91 17.29 -16.38
N SER A 150 4.25 17.42 -16.37
CA SER A 150 5.01 18.08 -15.30
C SER A 150 4.67 17.57 -13.89
N LEU A 151 4.38 16.26 -13.78
CA LEU A 151 3.98 15.66 -12.50
C LEU A 151 5.20 15.36 -11.63
N PRO A 152 5.10 15.56 -10.31
CA PRO A 152 6.05 14.97 -9.35
C PRO A 152 6.11 13.44 -9.50
N ARG A 153 7.32 12.87 -9.39
CA ARG A 153 7.54 11.43 -9.59
C ARG A 153 6.72 10.55 -8.64
N ASP A 154 6.51 11.00 -7.41
CA ASP A 154 5.71 10.30 -6.41
C ASP A 154 4.22 10.26 -6.78
N ILE A 155 3.68 11.35 -7.35
CA ILE A 155 2.31 11.41 -7.84
C ILE A 155 2.14 10.55 -9.09
N ALA A 156 3.09 10.61 -10.03
CA ALA A 156 3.10 9.74 -11.21
C ALA A 156 3.14 8.25 -10.82
N TRP A 157 3.99 7.89 -9.84
CA TRP A 157 4.03 6.53 -9.29
C TRP A 157 2.70 6.13 -8.65
N LYS A 158 2.09 7.00 -7.85
CA LYS A 158 0.79 6.70 -7.24
C LYS A 158 -0.29 6.46 -8.29
N LEU A 159 -0.37 7.30 -9.34
CA LEU A 159 -1.33 7.09 -10.43
C LEU A 159 -1.15 5.73 -11.12
N PHE A 160 0.10 5.30 -11.29
CA PHE A 160 0.43 4.01 -11.87
C PHE A 160 0.05 2.85 -10.93
N ASP A 161 0.47 2.92 -9.67
CA ASP A 161 0.24 1.90 -8.63
C ASP A 161 -1.25 1.71 -8.31
N THR A 162 -2.04 2.80 -8.32
CA THR A 162 -3.49 2.76 -8.12
C THR A 162 -4.28 2.43 -9.38
N GLN A 163 -3.61 2.17 -10.52
CA GLN A 163 -4.23 1.90 -11.81
C GLN A 163 -5.18 3.03 -12.29
N GLN A 164 -4.93 4.27 -11.86
CA GLN A 164 -5.74 5.44 -12.22
C GLN A 164 -5.22 6.17 -13.47
N LEU A 165 -4.16 5.65 -14.09
CA LEU A 165 -3.50 6.26 -15.25
C LEU A 165 -4.48 6.60 -16.39
N TYR A 166 -5.27 5.63 -16.84
CA TYR A 166 -6.19 5.85 -17.97
C TYR A 166 -7.26 6.89 -17.66
N LEU A 167 -7.86 6.81 -16.47
CA LEU A 167 -8.84 7.80 -16.01
C LEU A 167 -8.20 9.20 -15.89
N PHE A 168 -6.96 9.28 -15.39
CA PHE A 168 -6.23 10.53 -15.33
C PHE A 168 -6.03 11.15 -16.72
N GLU A 169 -5.55 10.37 -17.70
CA GLU A 169 -5.32 10.88 -19.07
C GLU A 169 -6.62 11.32 -19.74
N GLU A 170 -7.69 10.53 -19.57
CA GLU A 170 -9.02 10.88 -20.07
C GLU A 170 -9.57 12.17 -19.45
N LEU A 171 -9.40 12.36 -18.14
CA LEU A 171 -9.83 13.57 -17.45
C LEU A 171 -9.00 14.79 -17.88
N VAL A 172 -7.69 14.63 -18.10
CA VAL A 172 -6.85 15.72 -18.62
C VAL A 172 -7.35 16.18 -19.99
N GLU A 173 -7.67 15.24 -20.88
CA GLU A 173 -8.15 15.55 -22.22
C GLU A 173 -9.56 16.17 -22.22
N LYS A 174 -10.48 15.66 -21.40
CA LYS A 174 -11.88 16.11 -21.39
C LYS A 174 -12.12 17.42 -20.66
N THR A 175 -11.39 17.67 -19.57
CA THR A 175 -11.72 18.77 -18.65
C THR A 175 -10.87 20.01 -18.87
N GLY A 176 -9.65 19.85 -19.43
CA GLY A 176 -8.67 20.94 -19.52
C GLY A 176 -8.17 21.43 -18.16
N ALA A 177 -8.51 20.76 -17.06
CA ALA A 177 -8.04 21.13 -15.72
C ALA A 177 -6.53 20.84 -15.58
N PRO A 178 -5.81 21.56 -14.70
CA PRO A 178 -4.38 21.36 -14.52
C PRO A 178 -4.05 19.90 -14.18
N PRO A 179 -3.11 19.24 -14.89
CA PRO A 179 -2.82 17.82 -14.68
C PRO A 179 -2.49 17.48 -13.22
N LEU A 180 -1.71 18.32 -12.55
CA LEU A 180 -1.38 18.13 -11.14
C LEU A 180 -2.63 18.13 -10.23
N LEU A 181 -3.62 18.95 -10.55
CA LEU A 181 -4.88 19.00 -9.79
C LEU A 181 -5.68 17.72 -9.98
N ILE A 182 -5.80 17.23 -11.21
CA ILE A 182 -6.48 15.97 -11.52
C ILE A 182 -5.78 14.80 -10.81
N ALA A 183 -4.45 14.71 -10.97
CA ALA A 183 -3.65 13.67 -10.36
C ALA A 183 -3.78 13.67 -8.83
N SER A 184 -3.64 14.84 -8.19
CA SER A 184 -3.79 14.95 -6.73
C SER A 184 -5.21 14.66 -6.25
N THR A 185 -6.23 15.00 -7.03
CA THR A 185 -7.62 14.68 -6.70
C THR A 185 -7.83 13.17 -6.67
N LEU A 186 -7.33 12.47 -7.70
CA LEU A 186 -7.43 11.02 -7.82
C LEU A 186 -6.62 10.27 -6.73
N THR A 187 -5.36 10.67 -6.51
CA THR A 187 -4.44 9.93 -5.65
C THR A 187 -4.49 10.33 -4.18
N ASN A 188 -4.88 11.57 -3.87
CA ASN A 188 -4.86 12.10 -2.50
C ASN A 188 -6.28 12.39 -2.00
N THR A 189 -7.06 13.19 -2.72
CA THR A 189 -8.38 13.64 -2.23
C THR A 189 -9.37 12.49 -2.08
N LEU A 190 -9.54 11.65 -3.11
CA LEU A 190 -10.44 10.50 -3.04
C LEU A 190 -9.99 9.50 -1.96
N VAL A 191 -8.68 9.29 -1.80
CA VAL A 191 -8.13 8.41 -0.75
C VAL A 191 -8.39 8.98 0.64
N SER A 192 -8.26 10.31 0.83
CA SER A 192 -8.58 10.97 2.09
C SER A 192 -10.06 10.84 2.43
N LEU A 193 -10.95 11.10 1.47
CA LEU A 193 -12.39 10.98 1.65
C LEU A 193 -12.79 9.54 2.01
N ARG A 194 -12.20 8.54 1.34
CA ARG A 194 -12.42 7.12 1.67
C ARG A 194 -11.99 6.81 3.12
N ARG A 195 -10.88 7.37 3.61
CA ARG A 195 -10.43 7.21 5.01
C ARG A 195 -11.38 7.87 6.02
N GLU A 196 -12.08 8.93 5.62
CA GLU A 196 -13.14 9.56 6.41
C GLU A 196 -14.47 8.79 6.41
N GLY A 197 -14.55 7.65 5.70
CA GLY A 197 -15.78 6.86 5.57
C GLY A 197 -16.75 7.39 4.52
N VAL A 198 -16.31 8.29 3.63
CA VAL A 198 -17.13 8.78 2.52
C VAL A 198 -17.17 7.72 1.41
N PRO A 199 -18.35 7.36 0.88
CA PRO A 199 -18.50 6.33 -0.15
C PRO A 199 -18.15 6.89 -1.54
N VAL A 200 -16.85 7.11 -1.79
CA VAL A 200 -16.33 7.71 -3.03
C VAL A 200 -16.67 6.89 -4.29
N GLU A 201 -17.00 5.62 -4.12
CA GLU A 201 -17.45 4.71 -5.17
C GLU A 201 -18.79 5.12 -5.80
N ASN A 202 -19.58 5.96 -5.11
CA ASN A 202 -20.83 6.52 -5.63
C ASN A 202 -20.60 7.67 -6.62
N ILE A 203 -19.39 8.21 -6.71
CA ILE A 203 -19.05 9.31 -7.63
C ILE A 203 -18.76 8.72 -9.00
N SER A 204 -19.56 9.08 -10.01
CA SER A 204 -19.30 8.64 -11.37
C SER A 204 -18.12 9.38 -12.00
N GLU A 205 -17.48 8.76 -13.00
CA GLU A 205 -16.42 9.41 -13.76
C GLU A 205 -16.92 10.69 -14.46
N GLN A 206 -18.17 10.73 -14.88
CA GLN A 206 -18.79 11.92 -15.46
C GLN A 206 -18.95 13.04 -14.43
N GLN A 207 -19.37 12.72 -13.20
CA GLN A 207 -19.46 13.70 -12.13
C GLN A 207 -18.07 14.26 -11.78
N LEU A 208 -17.05 13.39 -11.71
CA LEU A 208 -15.68 13.80 -11.46
C LEU A 208 -15.14 14.71 -12.59
N ALA A 209 -15.41 14.36 -13.85
CA ALA A 209 -15.07 15.19 -14.99
C ALA A 209 -15.73 16.57 -14.94
N SER A 210 -17.03 16.62 -14.61
CA SER A 210 -17.76 17.88 -14.47
C SER A 210 -17.19 18.76 -13.36
N VAL A 211 -16.90 18.19 -12.18
CA VAL A 211 -16.27 18.92 -11.06
C VAL A 211 -14.95 19.55 -11.50
N LEU A 212 -14.09 18.77 -12.17
CA LEU A 212 -12.79 19.27 -12.66
C LEU A 212 -12.95 20.33 -13.76
N ALA A 213 -13.94 20.18 -14.65
CA ALA A 213 -14.25 21.16 -15.69
C ALA A 213 -14.72 22.50 -15.12
N TYR A 214 -15.53 22.51 -14.05
CA TYR A 214 -15.93 23.74 -13.37
C TYR A 214 -14.74 24.53 -12.82
N ILE A 215 -13.70 23.83 -12.37
CA ILE A 215 -12.47 24.47 -11.88
C ILE A 215 -11.67 25.04 -13.05
N ALA A 216 -11.56 24.30 -14.16
CA ALA A 216 -10.89 24.79 -15.37
C ALA A 216 -11.55 26.07 -15.91
N GLN A 217 -12.88 26.18 -15.78
CA GLN A 217 -13.66 27.36 -16.18
C GLN A 217 -13.63 28.51 -15.15
N GLY A 218 -13.02 28.31 -13.97
CA GLY A 218 -12.97 29.31 -12.89
C GLY A 218 -14.28 29.48 -12.10
N ALA A 219 -15.28 28.63 -12.33
CA ALA A 219 -16.57 28.65 -11.64
C ALA A 219 -16.52 27.99 -10.25
N MET A 220 -15.44 27.28 -9.94
CA MET A 220 -15.21 26.63 -8.65
C MET A 220 -13.75 26.80 -8.22
N ALA A 221 -13.53 27.12 -6.94
CA ALA A 221 -12.19 27.14 -6.36
C ALA A 221 -11.69 25.71 -6.08
N LYS A 222 -10.38 25.48 -6.23
CA LYS A 222 -9.77 24.14 -6.00
C LYS A 222 -9.98 23.62 -4.57
N GLU A 223 -10.11 24.53 -3.61
CA GLU A 223 -10.35 24.22 -2.20
C GLU A 223 -11.73 23.61 -1.96
N ALA A 224 -12.69 23.77 -2.88
CA ALA A 224 -14.04 23.22 -2.77
C ALA A 224 -14.14 21.75 -3.20
N ILE A 225 -13.11 21.20 -3.88
CA ILE A 225 -13.13 19.82 -4.39
C ILE A 225 -13.54 18.79 -3.32
N PRO A 226 -12.91 18.74 -2.13
CA PRO A 226 -13.22 17.70 -1.15
C PRO A 226 -14.68 17.79 -0.68
N ASP A 227 -15.18 19.01 -0.45
CA ASP A 227 -16.54 19.25 0.03
C ASP A 227 -17.58 18.88 -1.04
N VAL A 228 -17.34 19.25 -2.31
CA VAL A 228 -18.22 18.88 -3.43
C VAL A 228 -18.23 17.38 -3.65
N LEU A 229 -17.06 16.74 -3.72
CA LEU A 229 -16.97 15.28 -3.90
C LEU A 229 -17.63 14.51 -2.74
N LYS A 230 -17.52 15.01 -1.51
CA LYS A 230 -18.20 14.44 -0.35
C LYS A 230 -19.72 14.53 -0.48
N LEU A 231 -20.23 15.66 -0.96
CA LEU A 231 -21.67 15.87 -1.20
C LEU A 231 -22.20 14.93 -2.30
N LEU A 232 -21.45 14.79 -3.40
CA LEU A 232 -21.77 13.88 -4.50
C LEU A 232 -21.78 12.41 -4.05
N ALA A 233 -20.77 12.00 -3.28
CA ALA A 233 -20.66 10.64 -2.76
C ALA A 233 -21.81 10.28 -1.80
N THR A 234 -22.20 11.22 -0.93
CA THR A 234 -23.23 11.00 0.09
C THR A 234 -24.66 11.14 -0.42
N ASN A 235 -24.86 11.80 -1.57
CA ASN A 235 -26.16 11.98 -2.20
C ASN A 235 -26.14 11.45 -3.65
N PRO A 236 -26.26 10.13 -3.85
CA PRO A 236 -26.28 9.54 -5.18
C PRO A 236 -27.40 10.16 -6.04
N GLY A 237 -27.04 10.65 -7.23
CA GLY A 237 -27.98 11.24 -8.19
C GLY A 237 -28.14 12.77 -8.11
N ILE A 238 -27.48 13.45 -7.18
CA ILE A 238 -27.40 14.92 -7.22
C ILE A 238 -26.54 15.37 -8.42
N ALA A 239 -27.00 16.42 -9.11
CA ALA A 239 -26.23 17.08 -10.15
C ALA A 239 -25.08 17.89 -9.55
N VAL A 240 -23.96 18.01 -10.28
CA VAL A 240 -22.77 18.74 -9.79
C VAL A 240 -23.08 20.22 -9.57
N GLU A 241 -23.92 20.79 -10.42
CA GLU A 241 -24.43 22.15 -10.35
C GLU A 241 -25.20 22.42 -9.06
N ASP A 242 -25.99 21.45 -8.61
CA ASP A 242 -26.80 21.60 -7.41
C ASP A 242 -25.94 21.43 -6.15
N ALA A 243 -24.97 20.50 -6.16
CA ALA A 243 -23.97 20.40 -5.10
C ALA A 243 -23.15 21.70 -4.95
N LEU A 244 -22.79 22.33 -6.09
CA LEU A 244 -22.12 23.62 -6.13
C LEU A 244 -22.96 24.76 -5.54
N LYS A 245 -24.25 24.84 -5.89
CA LYS A 245 -25.18 25.84 -5.32
C LYS A 245 -25.34 25.66 -3.82
N SER A 246 -25.44 24.43 -3.32
CA SER A 246 -25.56 24.13 -1.89
C SER A 246 -24.35 24.60 -1.08
N LEU A 247 -23.16 24.65 -1.70
CA LEU A 247 -21.93 25.15 -1.08
C LEU A 247 -21.73 26.67 -1.28
N GLY A 248 -22.66 27.34 -1.97
CA GLY A 248 -22.73 28.80 -2.05
C GLY A 248 -21.89 29.45 -3.15
N GLY A 249 -21.45 28.67 -4.16
CA GLY A 249 -20.81 29.17 -5.39
C GLY A 249 -19.47 29.91 -5.21
N SER A 250 -18.83 30.25 -6.33
CA SER A 250 -17.68 31.17 -6.34
C SER A 250 -18.15 32.61 -6.11
N ILE A 251 -17.46 33.36 -5.26
CA ILE A 251 -17.71 34.80 -5.07
C ILE A 251 -16.82 35.62 -6.01
N THR A 252 -17.34 36.76 -6.46
CA THR A 252 -16.60 37.74 -7.27
C THR A 252 -15.53 38.47 -6.43
N GLU A 253 -14.54 39.10 -7.08
CA GLU A 253 -13.52 39.87 -6.37
C GLU A 253 -14.13 41.05 -5.59
N GLU A 254 -15.13 41.74 -6.14
CA GLU A 254 -15.85 42.80 -5.43
C GLU A 254 -16.55 42.29 -4.15
N GLU A 255 -17.21 41.13 -4.22
CA GLU A 255 -17.86 40.51 -3.06
C GLU A 255 -16.83 40.08 -2.01
N LEU A 256 -15.70 39.52 -2.45
CA LEU A 256 -14.59 39.18 -1.57
C LEU A 256 -14.03 40.42 -0.87
N ARG A 257 -13.81 41.53 -1.60
CA ARG A 257 -13.37 42.81 -1.02
C ARG A 257 -14.35 43.33 0.01
N LYS A 258 -15.65 43.20 -0.23
CA LYS A 258 -16.68 43.60 0.73
C LYS A 258 -16.60 42.78 2.02
N ILE A 259 -16.50 41.46 1.93
CA ILE A 259 -16.36 40.56 3.09
C ILE A 259 -15.07 40.88 3.87
N VAL A 260 -13.97 41.13 3.17
CA VAL A 260 -12.69 41.51 3.80
C VAL A 260 -12.83 42.83 4.56
N ARG A 261 -13.47 43.85 3.98
CA ARG A 261 -13.73 45.13 4.67
C ARG A 261 -14.60 44.97 5.90
N GLU A 262 -15.62 44.13 5.84
CA GLU A 262 -16.48 43.82 6.99
C GLU A 262 -15.66 43.16 8.12
N VAL A 263 -14.83 42.16 7.81
CA VAL A 263 -13.95 41.50 8.80
C VAL A 263 -12.93 42.48 9.39
N LEU A 264 -12.36 43.37 8.57
CA LEU A 264 -11.43 44.42 9.02
C LEU A 264 -12.13 45.43 9.94
N ALA A 265 -13.37 45.81 9.64
CA ALA A 265 -14.16 46.71 10.48
C ALA A 265 -14.51 46.07 11.84
N GLU A 266 -14.98 44.83 11.82
CA GLU A 266 -15.28 44.01 13.02
C GLU A 266 -14.04 43.84 13.92
N ASN A 267 -12.84 43.81 13.34
CA ASN A 267 -11.57 43.62 14.05
C ASN A 267 -10.70 44.89 14.07
N SER A 268 -11.30 46.06 13.89
CA SER A 268 -10.58 47.33 13.68
C SER A 268 -9.60 47.68 14.80
N GLN A 269 -9.95 47.41 16.07
CA GLN A 269 -9.07 47.65 17.21
C GLN A 269 -7.80 46.78 17.15
N TYR A 270 -7.95 45.50 16.79
CA TYR A 270 -6.83 44.56 16.65
C TYR A 270 -5.93 44.91 15.46
N VAL A 271 -6.54 45.31 14.34
CA VAL A 271 -5.82 45.72 13.12
C VAL A 271 -5.00 46.99 13.37
N ARG A 272 -5.55 47.98 14.10
CA ARG A 272 -4.82 49.21 14.45
C ARG A 272 -3.63 48.95 15.39
N GLU A 273 -3.75 47.99 16.31
CA GLU A 273 -2.67 47.66 17.25
C GLU A 273 -1.54 46.85 16.60
N LYS A 274 -1.88 45.93 15.69
CA LYS A 274 -0.93 44.96 15.11
C LYS A 274 -0.47 45.32 13.69
N GLY A 275 -1.14 46.23 12.99
CA GLY A 275 -0.83 46.62 11.62
C GLY A 275 -0.73 45.42 10.68
N GLU A 276 0.34 45.34 9.89
CA GLU A 276 0.60 44.20 8.98
C GLU A 276 0.70 42.84 9.72
N ARG A 277 1.04 42.81 11.02
CA ARG A 277 1.09 41.57 11.80
C ARG A 277 -0.29 40.98 12.08
N ALA A 278 -1.38 41.72 11.82
CA ALA A 278 -2.74 41.21 11.91
C ALA A 278 -3.10 40.23 10.77
N PHE A 279 -2.30 40.20 9.69
CA PHE A 279 -2.60 39.45 8.48
C PHE A 279 -3.00 37.99 8.73
N GLY A 280 -2.23 37.24 9.53
CA GLY A 280 -2.51 35.82 9.76
C GLY A 280 -3.87 35.55 10.41
N LYS A 281 -4.28 36.39 11.38
CA LYS A 281 -5.59 36.26 12.05
C LYS A 281 -6.73 36.67 11.13
N ILE A 282 -6.58 37.80 10.43
CA ILE A 282 -7.60 38.30 9.48
C ILE A 282 -7.77 37.31 8.33
N MET A 283 -6.68 36.76 7.79
CA MET A 283 -6.71 35.72 6.77
C MET A 283 -7.51 34.51 7.25
N GLY A 284 -7.30 34.04 8.49
CA GLY A 284 -8.09 32.95 9.07
C GLY A 284 -9.60 33.24 9.12
N LEU A 285 -9.97 34.43 9.61
CA LEU A 285 -11.38 34.85 9.71
C LEU A 285 -12.06 35.03 8.35
N VAL A 286 -11.34 35.61 7.38
CA VAL A 286 -11.86 35.76 6.02
C VAL A 286 -12.03 34.38 5.39
N MET A 287 -11.03 33.50 5.49
CA MET A 287 -11.07 32.13 4.97
C MET A 287 -12.21 31.31 5.58
N GLU A 288 -12.58 31.55 6.84
CA GLU A 288 -13.74 30.93 7.47
C GLU A 288 -15.05 31.41 6.81
N LYS A 289 -15.21 32.72 6.55
CA LYS A 289 -16.39 33.29 5.89
C LYS A 289 -16.48 32.92 4.40
N VAL A 290 -15.35 32.74 3.70
CA VAL A 290 -15.30 32.46 2.24
C VAL A 290 -14.92 31.01 1.92
N ARG A 291 -15.00 30.10 2.90
CA ARG A 291 -14.56 28.70 2.76
C ARG A 291 -15.13 28.04 1.51
N GLY A 292 -14.25 27.62 0.60
CA GLY A 292 -14.60 26.96 -0.67
C GLY A 292 -15.13 27.90 -1.77
N LYS A 293 -15.25 29.21 -1.52
CA LYS A 293 -15.85 30.18 -2.47
C LYS A 293 -14.85 31.03 -3.24
N ALA A 294 -13.60 31.10 -2.79
CA ALA A 294 -12.54 31.88 -3.44
C ALA A 294 -11.19 31.17 -3.31
N ASP A 295 -10.33 31.33 -4.33
CA ASP A 295 -8.98 30.78 -4.31
C ASP A 295 -8.14 31.45 -3.21
N GLY A 296 -7.45 30.65 -2.40
CA GLY A 296 -6.68 31.16 -1.25
C GLY A 296 -5.60 32.16 -1.63
N ARG A 297 -5.05 32.12 -2.85
CA ARG A 297 -4.09 33.13 -3.35
C ARG A 297 -4.78 34.47 -3.57
N LEU A 298 -5.93 34.47 -4.23
CA LEU A 298 -6.72 35.69 -4.45
C LEU A 298 -7.17 36.30 -3.12
N VAL A 299 -7.63 35.47 -2.18
CA VAL A 299 -7.98 35.92 -0.81
C VAL A 299 -6.77 36.56 -0.12
N SER A 300 -5.60 35.93 -0.19
CA SER A 300 -4.37 36.45 0.40
C SER A 300 -3.97 37.81 -0.19
N GLU A 301 -4.09 37.96 -1.51
CA GLU A 301 -3.79 39.22 -2.20
C GLU A 301 -4.77 40.34 -1.81
N VAL A 302 -6.08 40.07 -1.85
CA VAL A 302 -7.12 41.04 -1.49
C VAL A 302 -7.01 41.44 -0.01
N VAL A 303 -6.77 40.50 0.89
CA VAL A 303 -6.59 40.80 2.33
C VAL A 303 -5.38 41.69 2.55
N ARG A 304 -4.24 41.45 1.87
CA ARG A 304 -3.07 42.34 1.99
C ARG A 304 -3.35 43.74 1.48
N ASP A 305 -4.01 43.85 0.33
CA ASP A 305 -4.33 45.14 -0.29
C ASP A 305 -5.28 45.98 0.58
N GLU A 306 -6.38 45.39 1.06
CA GLU A 306 -7.34 46.08 1.92
C GLU A 306 -6.76 46.36 3.32
N LEU A 307 -5.93 45.48 3.87
CA LEU A 307 -5.25 45.71 5.15
C LEU A 307 -4.32 46.93 5.05
N ARG A 308 -3.54 47.06 3.97
CA ARG A 308 -2.68 48.23 3.72
C ARG A 308 -3.49 49.52 3.64
N LYS A 309 -4.59 49.50 2.90
CA LYS A 309 -5.51 50.65 2.76
C LYS A 309 -6.18 51.04 4.07
N PHE A 310 -6.43 50.07 4.96
CA PHE A 310 -7.05 50.31 6.26
C PHE A 310 -6.07 50.86 7.31
N THR A 311 -4.78 50.57 7.16
CA THR A 311 -3.72 51.06 8.07
C THR A 311 -2.99 52.31 7.58
N SER A 312 -3.21 52.71 6.32
CA SER A 312 -2.72 53.98 5.75
C SER A 312 -3.65 55.13 6.12
#